data_AF-A0A559QPD6-F1
#
_entry.id   AF-A0A559QPD6-F1
#
_cell.length_a   1.000
_cell.length_b   1.000
_cell.length_c   1.000
_cell.angle_alpha   90.00
_cell.angle_beta   90.00
_cell.angle_gamma   90.00
#
_symmetry.space_group_name_H-M   'P 1'
#
loop_
_entity.id
_entity.type
_entity.pdbx_description
1 polymer ?
#
loop_
_entity_poly.entity_id
_entity_poly.type
_entity_poly.pdbx_seq_one_letter_code
_entity_poly.pdbx_strand_id
1 'polypeptide(L)' 'MHQLIGMLEAPLIIFCVFVAPIWVYMHYKQKNKAVAPEESAADKKKIEELLAMADRMESRIQTLEAILDRQDPNWRHEA' A
#
# COMPACT_ATOMS: atom_id res chain seq x y z
N MET A 1 16.92 -50.88 -18.07
CA MET A 1 16.93 -50.00 -16.87
C MET A 1 16.55 -48.57 -17.22
N HIS A 2 17.29 -47.86 -18.06
CA HIS A 2 17.01 -46.45 -18.42
C HIS A 2 15.61 -46.22 -19.04
N GLN A 3 15.12 -47.15 -19.88
CA GLN A 3 13.80 -46.99 -20.50
C GLN A 3 12.61 -47.20 -19.55
N LEU A 4 12.79 -47.99 -18.48
CA LEU A 4 11.76 -48.19 -17.46
C LEU A 4 11.63 -46.96 -16.55
N ILE A 5 12.77 -46.30 -16.29
CA ILE A 5 12.85 -45.07 -15.50
C ILE A 5 12.12 -43.93 -16.24
N GLY A 6 12.39 -43.74 -17.54
CA GLY A 6 11.73 -42.70 -18.34
C GLY A 6 10.20 -42.85 -18.43
N MET A 7 9.68 -44.09 -18.40
CA MET A 7 8.23 -44.35 -18.42
C MET A 7 7.54 -43.90 -17.12
N LEU A 8 8.26 -43.93 -15.99
CA LEU A 8 7.76 -43.47 -14.69
C LEU A 8 8.01 -41.97 -14.48
N GLU A 9 9.11 -41.42 -15.00
CA GLU A 9 9.48 -40.00 -14.85
C GLU A 9 8.65 -39.06 -15.74
N ALA A 10 8.32 -39.47 -16.97
CA ALA A 10 7.55 -38.64 -17.90
C ALA A 10 6.21 -38.12 -17.32
N PRO A 11 5.34 -38.96 -16.71
CA PRO A 11 4.09 -38.47 -16.11
C PRO A 11 4.33 -37.57 -14.88
N LEU A 12 5.40 -37.81 -14.10
CA LEU A 12 5.76 -36.98 -12.96
C LEU A 12 6.17 -35.57 -13.38
N ILE A 13 6.99 -35.45 -14.43
CA ILE A 13 7.41 -34.15 -14.97
C ILE A 13 6.19 -33.37 -15.47
N ILE A 14 5.29 -34.02 -16.22
CA ILE A 14 4.06 -33.38 -16.71
C ILE A 14 3.22 -32.87 -15.53
N PHE A 15 3.04 -33.68 -14.48
CA PHE A 15 2.33 -33.25 -13.27
C PHE A 15 3.00 -32.03 -12.61
N CYS A 16 4.33 -32.04 -12.46
CA CYS A 16 5.08 -30.92 -11.90
C CYS A 16 4.95 -29.64 -12.75
N VAL A 17 4.96 -29.76 -14.07
CA VAL A 17 4.79 -28.62 -14.99
C VAL A 17 3.39 -27.99 -14.88
N PHE A 18 2.37 -28.73 -14.46
CA PHE A 18 1.04 -28.15 -14.19
C PHE A 18 0.89 -27.64 -12.76
N VAL A 19 1.36 -28.41 -11.77
CA VAL A 19 1.17 -28.07 -10.36
C VAL A 19 2.07 -26.92 -9.92
N ALA A 20 3.31 -26.84 -10.38
CA ALA A 20 4.23 -25.78 -9.98
C ALA A 20 3.76 -24.38 -10.43
N PRO A 21 3.28 -24.15 -11.67
CA PRO A 21 2.71 -22.87 -12.06
C PRO A 21 1.44 -22.51 -11.30
N ILE A 22 0.56 -23.49 -11.02
CA ILE A 22 -0.64 -23.25 -10.21
C ILE A 22 -0.25 -22.82 -8.78
N TRP A 23 0.74 -23.49 -8.19
CA TRP A 23 1.25 -23.16 -6.86
C TRP A 23 1.89 -21.77 -6.81
N VAL A 24 2.72 -21.42 -7.80
CA VAL A 24 3.28 -20.08 -7.95
C VAL A 24 2.17 -19.05 -8.06
N TYR A 25 1.23 -19.22 -9.00
CA TYR A 25 0.12 -18.29 -9.16
C TYR A 25 -0.68 -18.11 -7.85
N MET A 26 -0.95 -19.20 -7.13
CA MET A 26 -1.61 -19.15 -5.82
C MET A 26 -0.77 -18.43 -4.76
N HIS A 27 0.52 -18.72 -4.66
CA HIS A 27 1.44 -18.13 -3.69
C HIS A 27 1.53 -16.60 -3.87
N TYR A 28 1.66 -16.15 -5.11
CA TYR A 28 1.72 -14.72 -5.42
C TYR A 28 0.35 -14.04 -5.29
N LYS A 29 -0.74 -14.71 -5.65
CA LYS A 29 -2.10 -14.18 -5.46
C LYS A 29 -2.48 -14.07 -3.98
N GLN A 30 -2.07 -15.01 -3.12
CA GLN A 30 -2.33 -14.94 -1.69
C GLN A 30 -1.54 -13.81 -1.02
N LYS A 31 -0.29 -13.56 -1.43
CA LYS A 31 0.45 -12.36 -0.96
C LYS A 31 -0.22 -11.04 -1.36
N ASN A 32 -0.75 -10.95 -2.58
CA ASN A 32 -1.44 -9.74 -3.04
C ASN A 32 -2.83 -9.57 -2.43
N LYS A 33 -3.49 -10.65 -1.98
CA LYS A 33 -4.86 -10.60 -1.45
C LYS A 33 -4.93 -10.60 0.08
N ALA A 34 -3.92 -11.11 0.78
CA ALA A 34 -3.81 -11.05 2.25
C ALA A 34 -3.56 -9.63 2.79
N VAL A 35 -3.09 -8.72 1.94
CA VAL A 35 -2.86 -7.29 2.26
C VAL A 35 -4.09 -6.42 1.98
N ALA A 36 -5.11 -6.91 1.25
CA ALA A 36 -6.00 -6.01 0.53
C ALA A 36 -7.37 -5.61 1.14
N PRO A 37 -7.92 -6.22 2.21
CA PRO A 37 -9.16 -5.70 2.83
C PRO A 37 -8.97 -4.87 4.10
N GLU A 38 -8.25 -5.39 5.11
CA GLU A 38 -8.15 -4.74 6.44
C GLU A 38 -7.03 -3.70 6.52
N GLU A 39 -5.85 -3.97 5.94
CA GLU A 39 -4.74 -2.99 5.89
C GLU A 39 -5.16 -1.77 5.06
N SER A 40 -5.82 -1.98 3.92
CA SER A 40 -6.42 -0.93 3.08
C SER A 40 -7.44 -0.06 3.83
N ALA A 41 -8.24 -0.63 4.74
CA ALA A 41 -9.20 0.14 5.54
C ALA A 41 -8.50 0.99 6.62
N ALA A 42 -7.47 0.44 7.28
CA ALA A 42 -6.65 1.18 8.23
C ALA A 42 -5.88 2.33 7.55
N ASP A 43 -5.34 2.09 6.36
CA ASP A 43 -4.64 3.11 5.57
C ASP A 43 -5.56 4.24 5.13
N LYS A 44 -6.78 3.91 4.67
CA LYS A 44 -7.81 4.91 4.33
C LYS A 44 -8.16 5.77 5.54
N LYS A 45 -8.40 5.15 6.70
CA LYS A 45 -8.67 5.87 7.94
C LYS A 45 -7.52 6.80 8.33
N LYS A 46 -6.28 6.35 8.18
CA LYS A 46 -5.09 7.17 8.48
C LYS A 46 -4.98 8.38 7.54
N ILE A 47 -5.31 8.22 6.27
CA ILE A 47 -5.35 9.33 5.31
C ILE A 47 -6.44 10.34 5.70
N GLU A 48 -7.64 9.87 6.08
CA GLU A 48 -8.73 10.74 6.55
C GLU A 48 -8.33 11.52 7.82
N GLU A 49 -7.65 10.86 8.77
CA GLU A 49 -7.13 11.52 9.98
C GLU A 49 -6.10 12.62 9.66
N LEU A 50 -5.21 12.36 8.69
CA LEU A 50 -4.21 13.33 8.24
C LEU A 50 -4.85 14.52 7.53
N LEU A 51 -5.87 14.31 6.70
CA LEU A 51 -6.63 15.38 6.05
C LEU A 51 -7.34 16.25 7.10
N ALA A 52 -8.02 15.64 8.06
CA ALA A 52 -8.67 16.37 9.15
C ALA A 52 -7.66 17.17 10.01
N MET A 53 -6.43 16.68 10.14
CA MET A 53 -5.35 17.42 10.81
C MET A 53 -4.89 18.60 9.97
N ALA A 54 -4.73 18.43 8.66
CA ALA A 54 -4.36 19.49 7.73
C ALA A 54 -5.37 20.64 7.76
N ASP A 55 -6.68 20.34 7.72
CA ASP A 55 -7.75 21.35 7.80
C ASP A 55 -7.68 22.15 9.11
N ARG A 56 -7.44 21.47 10.24
CA ARG A 56 -7.26 22.15 11.54
C ARG A 56 -6.02 23.04 11.56
N MET A 57 -4.93 22.60 10.92
CA MET A 57 -3.71 23.39 10.84
C MET A 57 -3.91 24.63 9.96
N GLU A 58 -4.62 24.51 8.85
CA GLU A 58 -4.96 25.65 7.98
C GLU A 58 -5.77 26.71 8.73
N SER A 59 -6.84 26.32 9.44
CA SER A 59 -7.65 27.25 10.24
C SER A 59 -6.82 27.97 11.32
N ARG A 60 -5.88 27.25 11.94
CA ARG A 60 -4.95 27.84 12.92
C ARG A 60 -3.99 28.81 12.27
N ILE A 61 -3.43 28.49 11.09
CA ILE A 61 -2.56 29.39 10.34
C ILE A 61 -3.31 30.68 9.99
N GLN A 62 -4.53 30.58 9.45
CA GLN A 62 -5.35 31.75 9.14
C GLN A 62 -5.60 32.62 10.39
N THR A 63 -5.83 31.99 11.54
CA THR A 63 -6.00 32.71 12.81
C THR A 63 -4.72 33.40 13.24
N LEU A 64 -3.57 32.73 13.13
CA LEU A 64 -2.26 33.29 13.45
C LEU A 64 -1.92 34.44 12.51
N GLU A 65 -2.18 34.31 11.21
CA GLU A 65 -2.03 35.38 10.22
C GLU A 65 -2.90 36.58 10.57
N ALA A 66 -4.17 36.37 10.93
CA ALA A 66 -5.06 37.46 11.33
C ALA A 66 -4.66 38.14 12.65
N ILE A 67 -3.98 37.42 13.55
CA ILE A 67 -3.40 38.00 14.77
C ILE A 67 -2.15 38.80 14.44
N LEU A 68 -1.30 38.25 13.57
CA LEU A 68 -0.04 38.87 13.16
C LEU A 68 -0.29 40.14 12.35
N ASP A 69 -1.23 40.12 11.40
CA ASP A 69 -1.66 41.30 10.63
C ASP A 69 -2.17 42.45 11.54
N ARG A 70 -2.66 42.15 12.75
CA ARG A 70 -3.06 43.16 13.75
C ARG A 70 -1.90 43.68 14.59
N GLN A 71 -0.92 42.83 14.91
CA GLN A 71 0.18 43.18 15.80
C GLN A 71 1.37 43.80 15.06
N ASP A 72 1.68 43.28 13.88
CA ASP A 72 2.73 43.74 13.00
C ASP A 72 2.19 43.70 11.56
N PRO A 73 1.64 44.81 11.03
CA PRO A 73 1.03 44.82 9.71
C PRO A 73 2.02 44.61 8.55
N ASN A 74 3.33 44.73 8.79
CA ASN A 74 4.35 44.75 7.74
C ASN A 74 5.17 43.45 7.63
N TRP A 75 4.94 42.50 8.54
CA TRP A 75 5.67 41.22 8.62
C TRP A 75 5.78 40.44 7.30
N ARG A 76 4.78 40.55 6.41
CA ARG A 76 4.78 39.87 5.11
C ARG A 76 5.79 40.44 4.11
N HIS A 77 6.27 41.68 4.32
CA HIS A 77 7.24 42.34 3.45
C HIS A 77 8.68 42.18 3.95
N GLU A 78 8.86 41.66 5.18
CA GLU A 78 10.16 41.39 5.79
C GLU A 78 10.64 39.93 5.65
N ALA A 79 9.78 39.04 5.13
CA ALA A 79 10.09 37.64 4.80
C ALA A 79 10.59 37.48 3.35
#